data_AF-A0A8K0K2W5-F1
#
_entry.id   AF-A0A8K0K2W5-F1
#
_cell.length_a   1.000
_cell.length_b   1.000
_cell.length_c   1.000
_cell.angle_alpha   90.00
_cell.angle_beta   90.00
_cell.angle_gamma   90.00
#
_symmetry.space_group_name_H-M   'P 1'
#
loop_
_entity.id
_entity.type
_entity.pdbx_description
1 polymer ?
#
loop_
_entity_poly.entity_id
_entity_poly.type
_entity_poly.pdbx_seq_one_letter_code
_entity_poly.pdbx_strand_id
1 'polypeptide(L)'
;MTFRYGREDEEVMGLKFCNEAIMALGQLYPPHPHATPRTMTPLQEALLRRLGSNAYPFTLHVTPLAPPSVQLVPAKEYNGAPIGTSYEMRAYI
;
A
#
# COMPACT_ATOMS: atom_id res chain seq x y z
N MET A 1 4.13 3.02 -1.41
CA MET A 1 4.73 3.83 -0.33
C MET A 1 4.95 5.21 -0.90
N THR A 2 4.58 6.24 -0.15
CA THR A 2 4.83 7.63 -0.51
C THR A 2 5.58 8.28 0.65
N PHE A 3 6.75 8.85 0.35
CA PHE A 3 7.51 9.68 1.27
C PHE A 3 7.42 11.13 0.80
N ARG A 4 6.65 11.95 1.52
CA ARG A 4 6.44 13.37 1.24
C ARG A 4 7.23 14.21 2.25
N TYR A 5 8.05 15.13 1.78
CA TYR A 5 8.96 15.92 2.60
C TYR A 5 8.79 17.44 2.44
N GLY A 6 7.76 17.87 1.71
CA GLY A 6 7.39 19.26 1.51
C GLY A 6 5.89 19.39 1.24
N ARG A 7 5.39 20.61 1.22
CA ARG A 7 3.97 20.87 0.99
C ARG A 7 3.67 20.77 -0.51
N GLU A 8 2.53 20.18 -0.84
CA GLU A 8 2.07 20.05 -2.23
C GLU A 8 1.77 21.41 -2.89
N ASP A 9 1.31 22.40 -2.11
CA ASP A 9 0.99 23.75 -2.61
C ASP A 9 2.23 24.61 -2.91
N GLU A 10 3.43 24.14 -2.55
CA GLU A 10 4.71 24.78 -2.86
C GLU A 10 5.41 24.16 -4.09
N GLU A 11 4.85 23.10 -4.67
CA GLU A 11 5.36 22.43 -5.87
C GLU A 11 5.16 23.31 -7.12
N VAL A 12 6.23 23.51 -7.90
CA VAL A 12 6.21 24.37 -9.10
C VAL A 12 7.05 23.78 -10.24
N MET A 13 6.64 24.03 -11.49
CA MET A 13 7.42 23.66 -12.69
C MET A 13 7.88 22.19 -12.73
N GLY A 14 7.08 21.26 -12.21
CA GLY A 14 7.40 19.83 -12.17
C GLY A 14 8.29 19.39 -11.00
N LEU A 15 8.71 20.31 -10.13
CA LEU A 15 9.30 19.97 -8.83
C LEU A 15 8.22 19.31 -7.97
N LYS A 16 8.49 18.10 -7.50
CA LYS A 16 7.64 17.39 -6.53
C LYS A 16 8.40 17.15 -5.24
N PHE A 17 7.75 17.35 -4.11
CA PHE A 17 8.29 17.05 -2.79
C PHE A 17 7.83 15.69 -2.28
N CYS A 18 7.77 14.70 -3.17
CA CYS A 18 7.42 13.33 -2.82
C CYS A 18 8.18 12.31 -3.66
N ASN A 19 8.54 11.21 -3.01
CA ASN A 19 9.03 10.00 -3.64
C ASN A 19 8.01 8.87 -3.47
N GLU A 20 7.70 8.18 -4.56
CA GLU A 20 6.80 7.03 -4.55
C GLU A 20 7.57 5.75 -4.89
N ALA A 21 7.24 4.67 -4.18
CA ALA A 21 7.82 3.36 -4.37
C ALA A 21 6.76 2.26 -4.27
N ILE A 22 6.84 1.28 -5.17
CA ILE A 22 6.04 0.05 -5.09
C ILE A 22 6.76 -0.91 -4.13
N MET A 23 6.12 -1.20 -2.99
CA MET A 23 6.70 -2.07 -1.97
C MET A 23 6.45 -3.55 -2.25
N ALA A 24 5.29 -3.85 -2.82
CA ALA A 24 4.89 -5.18 -3.23
C ALA A 24 3.87 -5.06 -4.36
N LEU A 25 3.94 -6.00 -5.30
CA LEU A 25 2.99 -6.13 -6.40
C LEU A 25 2.69 -7.62 -6.59
N GLY A 26 1.44 -7.95 -6.85
CA GLY A 26 1.04 -9.33 -7.09
C GLY A 26 -0.26 -9.40 -7.89
N GLN A 27 -0.34 -10.41 -8.76
CA GLN A 27 -1.57 -10.76 -9.46
C GLN A 27 -2.46 -11.59 -8.54
N LEU A 28 -3.70 -11.15 -8.36
CA LEU A 28 -4.71 -11.86 -7.56
C LEU A 28 -5.52 -12.83 -8.41
N TYR A 29 -5.91 -12.38 -9.60
CA TYR A 29 -6.74 -13.14 -10.53
C TYR A 29 -6.28 -12.88 -11.98
N PRO A 30 -6.35 -13.88 -12.89
CA PRO A 30 -6.54 -15.30 -12.60
C PRO A 30 -5.40 -15.87 -11.72
N PRO A 31 -5.67 -16.89 -10.90
CA PRO A 31 -4.64 -17.52 -10.06
C PRO A 31 -3.49 -18.05 -10.92
N HIS A 32 -2.25 -17.78 -10.50
CA HIS A 32 -1.08 -18.24 -11.25
C HIS A 32 -0.86 -19.76 -11.05
N PRO A 33 -0.71 -20.58 -12.11
CA PRO A 33 -0.62 -22.04 -12.00
C PRO A 33 0.55 -22.54 -11.15
N HIS A 34 1.64 -21.76 -11.09
CA HIS A 34 2.86 -22.07 -10.35
C HIS A 34 3.01 -21.24 -9.07
N ALA A 35 1.94 -20.59 -8.61
CA ALA A 35 1.98 -19.95 -7.30
C ALA A 35 2.29 -21.01 -6.24
N THR A 36 3.37 -20.81 -5.49
CA THR A 36 3.70 -21.68 -4.35
C THR A 36 2.48 -21.79 -3.43
N PRO A 37 2.21 -22.99 -2.87
CA PRO A 37 1.12 -23.17 -1.92
C PRO A 37 1.34 -22.21 -0.75
N ARG A 38 0.54 -21.14 -0.70
CA ARG A 38 0.62 -20.17 0.38
C ARG A 38 -0.01 -20.83 1.60
N THR A 39 0.75 -20.94 2.68
CA THR A 39 0.15 -21.26 3.98
C THR A 39 -0.86 -20.17 4.31
N MET A 40 -2.12 -20.57 4.42
CA MET A 40 -3.22 -19.65 4.65
C MET A 40 -3.28 -19.31 6.13
N THR A 41 -3.62 -18.06 6.44
CA THR A 41 -3.89 -17.67 7.82
C THR A 41 -5.28 -18.17 8.23
N PRO A 42 -5.53 -18.45 9.53
CA PRO A 42 -6.87 -18.82 10.00
C PRO A 42 -7.96 -17.79 9.63
N LEU A 43 -7.58 -16.50 9.53
CA LEU A 43 -8.47 -15.44 9.06
C LEU A 43 -8.82 -15.61 7.57
N GLN A 44 -7.84 -15.90 6.71
CA GLN A 44 -8.11 -16.15 5.29
C GLN A 44 -9.03 -17.35 5.09
N GLU A 45 -8.81 -18.45 5.83
CA GLU A 45 -9.68 -19.62 5.79
C GLU A 45 -11.12 -19.31 6.26
N ALA A 46 -11.26 -18.52 7.32
CA ALA A 46 -12.56 -18.07 7.80
C ALA A 46 -13.27 -17.16 6.78
N LEU A 47 -12.54 -16.24 6.15
CA LEU A 47 -13.09 -15.35 5.13
C LEU A 47 -13.51 -16.11 3.86
N LEU A 48 -12.73 -17.08 3.41
CA LEU A 48 -13.09 -17.89 2.23
C LEU A 48 -14.35 -18.72 2.46
N ARG A 49 -14.48 -19.34 3.64
CA ARG A 49 -15.71 -20.05 4.01
C ARG A 49 -16.92 -19.12 4.06
N ARG A 50 -16.73 -17.87 4.44
CA ARG A 50 -17.83 -16.88 4.55
C ARG A 50 -18.19 -16.19 3.23
N LEU A 51 -17.21 -15.91 2.38
CA LEU A 51 -17.37 -15.11 1.15
C LEU A 51 -17.65 -15.97 -0.10
N GLY A 52 -17.34 -17.27 -0.06
CA GLY A 52 -17.68 -18.21 -1.14
C GLY A 52 -16.64 -18.30 -2.26
N SER A 53 -17.06 -18.82 -3.41
CA SER A 53 -16.18 -19.27 -4.51
C SER A 53 -15.42 -18.17 -5.25
N ASN A 54 -15.87 -16.91 -5.15
CA ASN A 54 -15.24 -15.76 -5.80
C ASN A 54 -14.31 -14.96 -4.87
N ALA A 55 -13.98 -15.51 -3.70
CA ALA A 55 -13.01 -14.93 -2.81
C ALA A 55 -11.61 -15.49 -3.09
N TYR A 56 -10.65 -14.59 -3.30
CA TYR A 56 -9.26 -14.94 -3.61
C TYR A 56 -8.36 -14.40 -2.49
N PRO A 57 -7.67 -15.28 -1.74
CA PRO A 57 -6.81 -14.84 -0.64
C PRO A 57 -5.51 -14.25 -1.19
N PHE A 58 -4.96 -13.29 -0.46
CA PHE A 58 -3.66 -12.72 -0.79
C PHE A 58 -2.87 -12.29 0.44
N THR A 59 -1.56 -12.24 0.25
CA THR A 59 -0.60 -11.76 1.24
C THR A 59 0.43 -10.91 0.52
N LEU A 60 0.66 -9.70 1.01
CA LEU A 60 1.72 -8.81 0.56
C LEU A 60 2.75 -8.72 1.69
N HIS A 61 4.00 -9.00 1.38
CA HIS A 61 5.10 -8.87 2.33
C HIS A 61 5.80 -7.54 2.12
N VAL A 62 5.84 -6.73 3.16
CA VAL A 62 6.64 -5.51 3.20
C VAL A 62 7.97 -5.84 3.86
N THR A 63 9.08 -5.35 3.30
CA THR A 63 10.42 -5.60 3.85
C THR A 63 10.56 -5.05 5.28
N PRO A 64 11.31 -5.71 6.18
CA PRO A 64 11.60 -5.18 7.52
C PRO A 64 12.34 -3.84 7.50
N LEU A 65 13.01 -3.50 6.40
CA LEU A 65 13.70 -2.21 6.21
C LEU A 65 12.74 -1.07 5.84
N ALA A 66 11.45 -1.36 5.66
CA ALA A 66 10.47 -0.38 5.26
C ALA A 66 10.26 0.63 6.41
N PRO A 67 10.34 1.94 6.15
CA PRO A 67 10.16 2.94 7.20
C PRO A 67 8.75 2.88 7.79
N PRO A 68 8.56 3.23 9.07
CA PRO A 68 7.23 3.28 9.67
C PRO A 68 6.36 4.35 9.02
N SER A 69 5.04 4.17 9.09
CA SER A 69 4.07 5.22 8.73
C SER A 69 4.12 6.33 9.77
N VAL A 70 4.52 7.53 9.35
CA VAL A 70 4.64 8.71 10.22
C VAL A 70 4.10 9.91 9.46
N GLN A 71 3.34 10.76 10.15
CA GLN A 71 2.84 12.01 9.61
C GLN A 71 3.32 13.17 10.48
N LEU A 72 3.76 14.24 9.83
CA LEU A 72 4.11 15.48 10.49
C LEU A 72 2.87 16.35 10.63
N VAL A 73 2.67 16.89 11.83
CA VAL A 73 1.62 17.87 12.08
C VAL A 73 2.10 19.23 11.55
N PRO A 74 1.37 19.86 10.61
CA PRO A 74 1.81 21.12 10.02
C PRO A 74 1.67 22.26 11.05
N ALA A 75 2.65 23.17 11.08
CA ALA A 75 2.65 24.31 11.99
C ALA A 75 1.72 25.45 11.54
N LYS A 76 1.35 25.48 10.26
CA LYS A 76 0.38 26.40 9.65
C LYS A 76 -0.74 25.58 9.03
N GLU A 77 -1.87 26.22 8.76
CA GLU A 77 -2.96 25.56 8.05
C GLU A 77 -2.46 24.96 6.72
N TYR A 78 -2.80 23.70 6.52
CA TYR A 78 -2.37 22.92 5.36
C TYR A 78 -3.44 21.87 5.08
N ASN A 79 -4.03 21.98 3.91
CA ASN A 79 -5.10 21.09 3.44
C ASN A 79 -4.63 20.15 2.32
N GLY A 80 -3.32 20.14 2.02
CA GLY A 80 -2.73 19.25 1.01
C GLY A 80 -2.41 17.86 1.55
N ALA A 81 -1.80 17.03 0.70
CA ALA A 81 -1.42 15.67 1.07
C ALA A 81 -0.52 15.61 2.33
N PRO A 82 -0.76 14.69 3.28
CA PRO A 82 0.02 14.59 4.52
C PRO A 82 1.53 14.48 4.28
N ILE A 83 2.31 15.23 5.06
CA ILE A 83 3.77 15.21 4.99
C ILE A 83 4.28 14.07 5.88
N GLY A 84 5.16 13.23 5.33
CA GLY A 84 5.72 12.06 6.00
C GLY A 84 5.67 10.80 5.14
N THR A 85 5.72 9.64 5.79
CA THR A 85 5.70 8.33 5.15
C THR A 85 4.33 7.70 5.26
N SER A 86 3.78 7.26 4.14
CA SER A 86 2.50 6.54 4.07
C SER A 86 2.58 5.31 3.17
N TYR A 87 1.72 4.33 3.45
CA TYR A 87 1.55 3.12 2.66
C TYR A 87 0.11 3.04 2.21
N GLU A 88 -0.09 2.80 0.92
CA GLU A 88 -1.39 2.62 0.31
C GLU A 88 -1.43 1.25 -0.35
N MET A 89 -2.54 0.53 -0.18
CA MET A 89 -2.83 -0.71 -0.88
C MET A 89 -3.89 -0.42 -1.93
N ARG A 90 -3.60 -0.74 -3.18
CA ARG A 90 -4.52 -0.57 -4.30
C ARG A 90 -4.76 -1.92 -4.97
N ALA A 91 -6.01 -2.17 -5.35
CA ALA A 91 -6.43 -3.28 -6.18
C ALA A 91 -7.08 -2.73 -7.44
N TYR A 92 -6.78 -3.34 -8.58
CA TYR A 92 -7.26 -2.93 -9.90
C TYR A 92 -7.91 -4.13 -10.59
N ILE A 93 -8.87 -3.87 -11.48
CA ILE A 93 -9.58 -4.87 -12.31
C ILE A 93 -9.09 -4.71 -13.75
#